data_AF-A0A287D1N5-F1
#
_entry.id   AF-A0A287D1N5-F1
#
_cell.length_a   1.000
_cell.length_b   1.000
_cell.length_c   1.000
_cell.angle_alpha   90.00
_cell.angle_beta   90.00
_cell.angle_gamma   90.00
#
_symmetry.space_group_name_H-M   'P 1'
#
loop_
_entity.id
_entity.type
_entity.pdbx_description
1 polymer ?
#
loop_
_entity_poly.entity_id
_entity_poly.type
_entity_poly.pdbx_seq_one_letter_code
_entity_poly.pdbx_strand_id
1 'polypeptide(L)'
;MLLFNGNTHFFLGAIFDESAKKDDEVFRTAVGDLNQNEEILQTEKITFSVTFVDGNNPFQAVQEGKFHCLFLLFNLNSNEMSLTKGHPK
;
A
#
# COMPACT_ATOMS: atom_id res chain seq x y z
N MET A 1 16.98 5.90 5.05
CA MET A 1 16.47 6.81 6.10
C MET A 1 15.56 7.81 5.40
N LEU A 2 14.25 7.57 5.42
CA LEU A 2 13.27 8.51 4.89
C LEU A 2 12.73 9.32 6.08
N LEU A 3 13.01 10.62 6.08
CA LEU A 3 12.50 11.59 7.05
C LEU A 3 11.28 12.24 6.43
N PHE A 4 10.11 12.21 7.09
CA PHE A 4 8.97 13.02 6.67
C PHE A 4 8.24 13.63 7.87
N ASN A 5 7.74 14.84 7.61
CA ASN A 5 7.53 15.94 8.54
C ASN A 5 6.04 16.04 8.91
N GLY A 6 5.73 16.11 10.21
CA GLY A 6 4.60 16.85 10.77
C GLY A 6 3.16 16.29 10.74
N ASN A 7 2.75 15.48 9.75
CA ASN A 7 1.41 14.85 9.68
C ASN A 7 1.51 13.56 8.86
N THR A 8 2.00 12.48 9.46
CA THR A 8 2.48 11.27 8.78
C THR A 8 1.38 10.25 8.53
N HIS A 9 0.53 10.44 7.52
CA HIS A 9 -0.37 9.36 7.11
C HIS A 9 0.44 8.15 6.62
N PHE A 10 0.50 7.07 7.42
CA PHE A 10 1.23 5.85 7.11
C PHE A 10 0.54 5.09 5.98
N PHE A 11 0.98 5.30 4.75
CA PHE A 11 0.52 4.51 3.60
C PHE A 11 1.60 3.57 3.10
N LEU A 12 1.25 2.28 2.96
CA LEU A 12 2.14 1.23 2.44
C LEU A 12 1.65 0.67 1.10
N GLY A 13 2.59 0.40 0.20
CA GLY A 13 2.33 -0.39 -1.01
C GLY A 13 2.94 -1.79 -0.89
N ALA A 14 2.18 -2.82 -1.25
CA ALA A 14 2.67 -4.20 -1.28
C ALA A 14 2.37 -4.85 -2.64
N ILE A 15 3.37 -5.57 -3.16
CA ILE A 15 3.25 -6.38 -4.38
C ILE A 15 3.58 -7.81 -4.02
N PHE A 16 2.65 -8.70 -4.34
CA PHE A 16 2.80 -10.13 -4.12
C PHE A 16 2.72 -10.89 -5.44
N ASP A 17 3.40 -12.03 -5.52
CA ASP A 17 3.15 -12.99 -6.58
C ASP A 17 1.71 -13.54 -6.47
N GLU A 18 1.08 -13.90 -7.58
CA GLU A 18 -0.28 -14.45 -7.60
C GLU A 18 -0.49 -15.66 -6.68
N SER A 19 0.56 -16.47 -6.49
CA SER A 19 0.55 -17.64 -5.59
C SER A 19 0.73 -17.29 -4.10
N ALA A 20 1.20 -16.08 -3.78
CA ALA A 20 1.55 -15.64 -2.43
C ALA A 20 0.34 -15.16 -1.60
N LYS A 21 -0.78 -15.90 -1.63
CA LYS A 21 -2.01 -15.55 -0.89
C LYS A 21 -1.81 -15.53 0.63
N LYS A 22 -1.00 -16.45 1.13
CA LYS A 22 -0.68 -16.51 2.57
C LYS A 22 0.11 -15.28 3.04
N ASP A 23 0.94 -14.72 2.18
CA ASP A 23 1.71 -13.52 2.50
C ASP A 23 0.79 -12.29 2.59
N ASP A 24 -0.22 -12.16 1.72
CA ASP A 24 -1.25 -11.12 1.82
C ASP A 24 -2.06 -11.24 3.12
N GLU A 25 -2.48 -12.45 3.49
CA GLU A 25 -3.23 -12.69 4.73
C GLU A 25 -2.43 -12.28 5.98
N VAL A 26 -1.16 -12.71 6.05
CA VAL A 26 -0.26 -12.37 7.16
C VAL A 26 0.03 -10.88 7.16
N PHE A 27 0.26 -10.28 5.99
CA PHE A 27 0.49 -8.84 5.86
C PHE A 27 -0.71 -8.02 6.37
N ARG A 28 -1.93 -8.34 5.95
CA ARG A 28 -3.15 -7.68 6.40
C ARG A 28 -3.37 -7.82 7.90
N THR A 29 -3.09 -9.01 8.44
CA THR A 29 -3.21 -9.28 9.87
C THR A 29 -2.22 -8.42 10.65
N ALA A 30 -0.95 -8.39 10.25
CA ALA A 30 0.07 -7.58 10.91
C ALA A 30 -0.26 -6.08 10.87
N VAL A 31 -0.75 -5.57 9.74
CA VAL A 31 -1.22 -4.18 9.65
C VAL A 31 -2.43 -3.94 10.58
N GLY A 32 -3.35 -4.90 10.66
CA GLY A 32 -4.48 -4.87 11.58
C GLY A 32 -4.05 -4.77 13.05
N ASP A 33 -3.13 -5.65 13.46
CA ASP A 33 -2.60 -5.70 14.83
C ASP A 33 -1.91 -4.39 15.22
N LEU A 34 -1.08 -3.83 14.31
CA LEU A 34 -0.45 -2.53 14.51
C LEU A 34 -1.47 -1.39 14.61
N ASN A 35 -2.52 -1.44 13.80
CA ASN A 35 -3.60 -0.46 13.86
C ASN A 35 -4.46 -0.57 15.12
N GLN A 36 -4.53 -1.72 15.79
CA GLN A 36 -5.19 -1.86 17.08
C GLN A 36 -4.27 -1.50 18.25
N ASN A 37 -2.96 -1.37 18.01
CA ASN A 37 -1.99 -1.04 19.04
C ASN A 37 -1.88 0.48 19.24
N GLU A 38 -2.60 0.98 20.24
CA GLU A 38 -2.61 2.39 20.63
C GLU A 38 -1.27 2.88 21.22
N GLU A 39 -0.33 1.99 21.57
CA GLU A 39 1.00 2.42 22.05
C GLU A 39 1.92 2.82 20.89
N ILE A 40 1.70 2.27 19.69
CA ILE A 40 2.58 2.44 18.53
C ILE A 40 2.05 3.54 17.58
N LEU A 41 0.75 3.52 17.29
CA LEU A 41 0.09 4.47 16.39
C LEU A 41 -1.11 5.12 17.07
N GLN A 42 -0.80 6.05 17.99
CA GLN A 42 -1.76 6.69 18.88
C GLN A 42 -2.87 7.45 18.15
N THR A 43 -2.53 8.14 17.06
CA THR A 43 -3.45 9.09 16.38
C THR A 43 -3.60 8.83 14.88
N GLU A 44 -2.85 7.88 14.34
CA GLU A 44 -2.82 7.60 12.89
C GLU A 44 -3.10 6.11 12.66
N LYS A 45 -3.60 5.77 11.47
CA LYS A 45 -3.78 4.37 11.06
C LYS A 45 -2.95 4.11 9.81
N ILE A 46 -2.34 2.94 9.75
CA ILE A 46 -1.74 2.42 8.54
C ILE A 46 -2.86 2.12 7.54
N THR A 47 -2.76 2.73 6.38
CA THR A 47 -3.54 2.39 5.19
C THR A 47 -2.61 1.74 4.18
N PHE A 48 -3.15 0.91 3.29
CA PHE A 48 -2.33 0.19 2.32
C PHE A 48 -3.12 -0.19 1.08
N SER A 49 -2.37 -0.51 0.02
CA SER A 49 -2.91 -1.19 -1.16
C SER A 49 -2.02 -2.34 -1.56
N VAL A 50 -2.65 -3.41 -2.04
CA VAL A 50 -2.01 -4.66 -2.45
C VAL A 50 -2.29 -4.90 -3.92
N THR A 51 -1.26 -5.28 -4.67
CA THR A 51 -1.38 -5.71 -6.06
C THR A 51 -0.75 -7.08 -6.21
N PHE A 52 -1.45 -8.00 -6.88
CA PHE A 52 -0.90 -9.29 -7.27
C PHE A 52 -0.36 -9.20 -8.70
N VAL A 53 0.80 -9.79 -8.95
CA VAL A 53 1.45 -9.84 -10.27
C VAL A 53 1.90 -11.27 -10.57
N ASP A 54 2.03 -11.60 -11.86
CA ASP A 54 2.73 -12.82 -12.26
C ASP A 54 4.22 -12.65 -11.94
N GLY A 55 4.75 -13.43 -11.00
CA GLY A 55 6.15 -13.37 -10.60
C GLY A 55 7.14 -13.73 -11.70
N ASN A 56 6.67 -14.33 -12.81
CA ASN A 56 7.47 -14.56 -14.00
C ASN A 56 7.46 -13.38 -14.98
N ASN A 57 6.65 -12.34 -14.72
CA ASN A 57 6.55 -11.14 -15.54
C ASN A 57 7.19 -9.92 -14.83
N PRO A 58 8.52 -9.72 -14.97
CA PRO A 58 9.21 -8.61 -14.31
C PRO A 58 8.74 -7.23 -14.81
N PHE A 59 8.22 -7.13 -16.04
CA PHE A 59 7.71 -5.86 -16.56
C PHE A 59 6.42 -5.46 -15.85
N GLN A 60 5.50 -6.41 -15.63
CA GLN A 60 4.29 -6.17 -14.85
C GLN A 60 4.65 -5.74 -13.41
N ALA A 61 5.57 -6.45 -12.75
CA ALA A 61 6.01 -6.11 -11.40
C ALA A 61 6.57 -4.68 -11.30
N VAL A 62 7.39 -4.26 -12.28
CA VAL A 62 7.93 -2.90 -12.35
C VAL A 62 6.84 -1.87 -12.63
N GLN A 63 5.91 -2.17 -13.54
CA GLN A 63 4.82 -1.28 -13.90
C GLN A 63 3.92 -1.00 -12.68
N GLU A 64 3.41 -2.06 -12.04
CA GLU A 64 2.55 -1.94 -10.88
C GLU A 64 3.28 -1.28 -9.70
N GLY A 65 4.58 -1.58 -9.50
CA GLY A 65 5.40 -0.95 -8.46
C GLY A 65 5.60 0.55 -8.68
N LYS A 66 5.79 0.98 -9.93
CA LYS A 66 5.87 2.39 -10.28
C LYS A 66 4.55 3.11 -10.09
N PHE A 67 3.42 2.49 -10.46
CA PHE A 67 2.09 3.08 -10.20
C PHE A 67 1.79 3.21 -8.72
N HIS A 68 2.19 2.23 -7.89
CA HIS A 68 2.07 2.29 -6.44
C HIS A 68 2.86 3.46 -5.85
N CYS A 69 4.12 3.61 -6.26
CA CYS A 69 5.01 4.67 -5.77
C CYS A 69 4.58 6.06 -6.26
N LEU A 70 4.09 6.15 -7.49
CA LEU A 70 3.62 7.41 -8.07
C LEU A 70 2.29 7.85 -7.46
N PHE A 71 1.33 6.94 -7.26
CA PHE A 71 0.08 7.22 -6.55
C PHE A 71 0.34 7.67 -5.10
N LEU A 72 1.34 7.04 -4.44
CA LEU A 72 1.84 7.40 -3.11
C LEU A 72 2.36 8.85 -3.04
N LEU A 73 3.23 9.22 -4.00
CA LEU A 73 3.77 10.58 -4.11
C LEU A 73 2.66 11.62 -4.35
N PHE A 74 1.64 11.31 -5.15
CA PHE A 74 0.55 12.25 -5.42
C PHE A 74 -0.45 12.37 -4.26
N ASN A 75 -0.84 11.29 -3.59
CA ASN A 75 -1.81 11.35 -2.48
C ASN A 75 -1.23 12.03 -1.23
N LEU A 76 0.06 11.87 -0.95
CA LEU A 76 0.71 12.61 0.15
C LEU A 76 0.79 14.13 -0.13
N ASN A 77 0.72 14.55 -1.40
CA ASN A 77 0.70 15.96 -1.80
C ASN A 77 -0.72 16.51 -2.02
N SER A 78 -1.75 15.66 -1.97
CA SER A 78 -3.13 16.06 -2.24
C SER A 78 -4.06 15.27 -1.33
N ASN A 79 -4.45 15.89 -0.21
CA ASN A 79 -5.60 15.44 0.57
C ASN A 79 -6.82 15.45 -0.36
N GLU A 80 -7.19 14.28 -0.90
CA GLU A 80 -8.34 13.97 -1.77
C GLU A 80 -8.01 13.73 -3.25
N MET A 81 -7.78 12.46 -3.60
CA MET A 81 -8.23 11.93 -4.89
C MET A 81 -8.50 10.42 -4.82
N SER A 82 -9.78 10.04 -4.72
CA SER A 82 -10.22 8.63 -4.83
C SER A 82 -10.48 8.29 -6.31
N LEU A 83 -9.57 7.56 -6.94
CA LEU A 83 -9.82 6.93 -8.25
C LEU A 83 -10.41 5.54 -8.03
N THR A 84 -11.74 5.42 -8.11
CA THR A 84 -12.39 4.12 -8.26
C THR A 84 -11.97 3.51 -9.59
N LYS A 85 -11.33 2.33 -9.59
CA LYS A 85 -11.02 1.59 -10.82
C LYS A 85 -12.32 1.33 -11.58
N GLY A 86 -12.46 1.94 -12.75
CA GLY A 86 -13.51 1.58 -13.70
C GLY A 86 -13.25 0.17 -14.23
N HIS A 87 -14.21 -0.73 -14.05
CA HIS A 87 -14.22 -2.01 -14.76
C HIS A 87 -14.31 -1.75 -16.27
N PRO A 88 -13.39 -2.28 -17.10
CA PRO A 88 -13.60 -2.30 -18.54
C PRO A 88 -14.81 -3.21 -18.85
N LYS A 89 -15.72 -2.71 -19.69
CA LYS A 89 -16.85 -3.47 -20.24
C LYS A 89 -16.37 -4.44 -21.31
#